data_AF-E9CMP5-F1
#
_entry.id   AF-E9CMP5-F1
#
_cell.length_a   1.000
_cell.length_b   1.000
_cell.length_c   1.000
_cell.angle_alpha   90.00
_cell.angle_beta   90.00
_cell.angle_gamma   90.00
#
_symmetry.space_group_name_H-M   'P 1'
#
loop_
_entity.id
_entity.type
_entity.pdbx_description
1 polymer ?
#
loop_
_entity_poly.entity_id
_entity_poly.type
_entity_poly.pdbx_seq_one_letter_code
_entity_poly.pdbx_strand_id
1 'polypeptide(L)'
;MARLILHGYTALMKKTLSHHDSLFKKFLGDITIARDFLQIHLPEKLRQLCDFSTLAMESGSFIEPDLRSQCSDMLYSMKTTAGHDSYVYCVVEHQSRPEKLMAFRLLRYAVAAMQRHLEQGNDTLPVVIPMLFYQGKTSPYPYSTHCLDCFADPELAKSVYMQAFPLVDVTSIPDEEIVTHRHVALMELVMKHIRTRDMLELSQE
;
A
#
# COMPACT_ATOMS: atom_id res chain seq x y z
N MET A 1 -3.70 43.49 -7.22
CA MET A 1 -2.36 43.39 -6.60
C MET A 1 -2.21 42.17 -5.68
N ALA A 2 -3.03 41.99 -4.64
CA ALA A 2 -2.92 40.83 -3.72
C ALA A 2 -3.07 39.43 -4.38
N ARG A 3 -3.93 39.29 -5.40
CA ARG A 3 -4.17 38.01 -6.09
C ARG A 3 -2.99 37.55 -6.96
N LEU A 4 -2.21 38.48 -7.52
CA LEU A 4 -1.00 38.21 -8.32
C LEU A 4 0.20 37.84 -7.43
N ILE A 5 0.32 38.48 -6.26
CA ILE A 5 1.34 38.14 -5.25
C ILE A 5 1.09 36.73 -4.69
N LEU A 6 -0.17 36.39 -4.40
CA LEU A 6 -0.52 35.04 -3.92
C LEU A 6 -0.16 33.97 -4.97
N HIS A 7 -0.52 34.17 -6.25
CA HIS A 7 -0.18 33.23 -7.33
C HIS A 7 1.34 33.10 -7.56
N GLY A 8 2.09 34.20 -7.49
CA GLY A 8 3.55 34.17 -7.59
C GLY A 8 4.21 33.43 -6.42
N TYR A 9 3.66 33.58 -5.21
CA TYR A 9 4.13 32.88 -4.01
C TYR A 9 3.84 31.36 -4.08
N THR A 10 2.65 30.95 -4.52
CA THR A 10 2.33 29.52 -4.70
C THR A 10 3.19 28.87 -5.79
N ALA A 11 3.47 29.58 -6.88
CA ALA A 11 4.33 29.09 -7.96
C ALA A 11 5.80 28.97 -7.52
N LEU A 12 6.32 29.94 -6.77
CA LEU A 12 7.67 29.88 -6.21
C LEU A 12 7.80 28.73 -5.19
N MET A 13 6.82 28.55 -4.30
CA MET A 13 6.80 27.41 -3.38
C MET A 13 6.73 26.07 -4.11
N LYS A 14 5.90 25.93 -5.15
CA LYS A 14 5.88 24.72 -6.01
C LYS A 14 7.25 24.46 -6.67
N LYS A 15 7.91 25.51 -7.15
CA LYS A 15 9.24 25.42 -7.77
C LYS A 15 10.29 24.94 -6.77
N THR A 16 10.32 25.47 -5.55
CA THR A 16 11.27 25.03 -4.51
C THR A 16 10.99 23.61 -4.01
N LEU A 17 9.71 23.25 -3.81
CA LEU A 17 9.29 21.87 -3.45
C LEU A 17 9.76 20.85 -4.49
N SER A 18 9.71 21.21 -5.78
CA SER A 18 10.19 20.39 -6.89
C SER A 18 11.72 20.25 -6.95
N HIS A 19 12.49 21.23 -6.47
CA HIS A 19 13.97 21.13 -6.44
C HIS A 19 14.47 20.19 -5.34
N HIS A 20 13.88 20.21 -4.15
CA HIS A 20 14.24 19.27 -3.08
C HIS A 20 13.84 17.84 -3.44
N ASP A 21 12.65 17.66 -4.02
CA ASP A 21 12.17 16.35 -4.46
C ASP A 21 13.05 15.75 -5.57
N SER A 22 13.38 16.53 -6.60
CA SER A 22 14.28 16.08 -7.66
C SER A 22 15.70 15.79 -7.18
N LEU A 23 16.22 16.54 -6.20
CA LEU A 23 17.53 16.26 -5.61
C LEU A 23 17.50 14.97 -4.78
N PHE A 24 16.46 14.77 -3.98
CA PHE A 24 16.26 13.53 -3.23
C PHE A 24 16.17 12.33 -4.19
N LYS A 25 15.37 12.45 -5.26
CA LYS A 25 15.29 11.49 -6.39
C LYS A 25 16.63 11.18 -7.01
N LYS A 26 17.44 12.20 -7.27
CA LYS A 26 18.77 12.01 -7.84
C LYS A 26 19.69 11.21 -6.91
N PHE A 27 19.69 11.49 -5.61
CA PHE A 27 20.56 10.79 -4.67
C PHE A 27 20.13 9.35 -4.43
N LEU A 28 18.85 9.11 -4.11
CA LEU A 28 18.39 7.75 -3.86
C LEU A 28 18.17 6.93 -5.15
N GLY A 29 18.29 7.57 -6.32
CA GLY A 29 18.46 6.89 -7.60
C GLY A 29 19.76 6.07 -7.70
N ASP A 30 20.79 6.43 -6.92
CA ASP A 30 22.02 5.66 -6.83
C ASP A 30 21.85 4.50 -5.84
N ILE A 31 22.04 3.27 -6.31
CA ILE A 31 21.84 2.06 -5.51
C ILE A 31 22.78 1.96 -4.31
N THR A 32 23.97 2.57 -4.40
CA THR A 32 24.94 2.60 -3.29
C THR A 32 24.43 3.50 -2.18
N ILE A 33 23.96 4.70 -2.54
CA ILE A 33 23.38 5.65 -1.57
C ILE A 33 22.09 5.08 -0.98
N ALA A 34 21.23 4.49 -1.80
CA ALA A 34 20.00 3.84 -1.33
C ALA A 34 20.30 2.70 -0.34
N ARG A 35 21.34 1.89 -0.60
CA ARG A 35 21.78 0.82 0.31
C ARG A 35 22.21 1.38 1.65
N ASP A 36 23.11 2.37 1.65
CA ASP A 36 23.57 3.01 2.88
C ASP A 36 22.40 3.63 3.66
N PHE A 37 21.54 4.36 2.95
CA PHE A 37 20.34 4.98 3.52
C PHE A 37 19.44 3.96 4.24
N LEU A 38 19.10 2.85 3.58
CA LEU A 38 18.25 1.82 4.17
C LEU A 38 18.95 1.08 5.32
N GLN A 39 20.24 0.79 5.21
CA GLN A 39 21.00 0.13 6.28
C GLN A 39 21.12 0.99 7.55
N ILE A 40 21.20 2.31 7.40
CA ILE A 40 21.27 3.27 8.50
C ILE A 40 19.89 3.46 9.15
N HIS A 41 18.83 3.60 8.34
CA HIS A 41 17.54 4.10 8.83
C HIS A 41 16.46 3.02 9.05
N LEU A 42 16.60 1.82 8.49
CA LEU A 42 15.66 0.74 8.81
C LEU A 42 15.83 0.31 10.28
N PRO A 43 14.72 0.10 11.01
CA PRO A 43 14.75 -0.56 12.31
C PRO A 43 15.48 -1.90 12.22
N GLU A 44 16.28 -2.23 13.24
CA GLU A 44 17.14 -3.42 13.23
C GLU A 44 16.39 -4.70 12.87
N LYS A 45 15.18 -4.89 13.43
CA LYS A 45 14.33 -6.07 13.15
C LYS A 45 13.96 -6.19 11.67
N LEU A 46 13.69 -5.08 10.99
CA LEU A 46 13.36 -5.09 9.55
C LEU A 46 14.63 -5.26 8.72
N ARG A 47 15.70 -4.59 9.11
CA ARG A 47 17.01 -4.68 8.43
C ARG A 47 17.55 -6.12 8.39
N GLN A 48 17.34 -6.90 9.44
CA GLN A 48 17.75 -8.32 9.51
C GLN A 48 16.99 -9.22 8.52
N LEU A 49 15.83 -8.79 8.01
CA LEU A 49 15.04 -9.53 7.02
C LEU A 49 15.54 -9.30 5.59
N CYS A 50 16.36 -8.27 5.34
CA CYS A 50 16.70 -7.81 4.00
C CYS A 50 18.11 -8.24 3.57
N ASP A 51 18.23 -8.89 2.41
CA ASP A 51 19.50 -9.09 1.73
C ASP A 51 19.84 -7.87 0.86
N PHE A 52 20.58 -6.92 1.44
CA PHE A 52 21.01 -5.68 0.76
C PHE A 52 21.97 -5.90 -0.42
N SER A 53 22.55 -7.09 -0.59
CA SER A 53 23.34 -7.40 -1.78
C SER A 53 22.47 -7.53 -3.04
N THR A 54 21.20 -7.85 -2.85
CA THR A 54 20.19 -8.00 -3.92
C THR A 54 19.38 -6.72 -4.18
N LEU A 55 19.69 -5.62 -3.47
CA LEU A 55 18.96 -4.36 -3.58
C LEU A 55 18.91 -3.88 -5.03
N ALA A 56 17.70 -3.70 -5.55
CA ALA A 56 17.44 -3.14 -6.87
C ALA A 56 16.37 -2.06 -6.78
N MET A 57 16.47 -1.05 -7.65
CA MET A 57 15.41 -0.06 -7.83
C MET A 57 14.41 -0.58 -8.86
N GLU A 58 13.13 -0.61 -8.49
CA GLU A 58 12.04 -0.98 -9.39
C GLU A 58 11.66 0.20 -10.29
N SER A 59 11.39 -0.07 -11.56
CA SER A 59 11.08 0.99 -12.54
C SER A 59 9.76 1.72 -12.22
N GLY A 60 9.69 3.03 -12.48
CA GLY A 60 8.50 3.88 -12.24
C GLY A 60 7.22 3.50 -13.02
N SER A 61 7.24 2.41 -13.79
CA SER A 61 6.04 1.78 -14.36
C SER A 61 5.15 1.11 -13.29
N PHE A 62 5.57 1.15 -12.02
CA PHE A 62 4.92 0.50 -10.87
C PHE A 62 3.71 1.22 -10.26
N ILE A 63 3.34 2.37 -10.81
CA ILE A 63 2.43 3.29 -10.15
C ILE A 63 1.15 3.46 -10.97
N GLU A 64 0.00 3.22 -10.32
CA GLU A 64 -1.33 3.49 -10.89
C GLU A 64 -1.39 4.90 -11.50
N PRO A 65 -2.08 5.11 -12.64
CA PRO A 65 -2.14 6.40 -13.31
C PRO A 65 -2.48 7.59 -12.39
N ASP A 66 -3.35 7.37 -11.41
CA ASP A 66 -3.79 8.39 -10.44
C ASP A 66 -2.74 8.69 -9.35
N LEU A 67 -1.79 7.78 -9.16
CA LEU A 67 -0.69 7.88 -8.21
C LEU A 67 0.59 8.44 -8.86
N ARG A 68 0.69 8.47 -10.20
CA ARG A 68 1.89 8.91 -10.94
C ARG A 68 2.30 10.35 -10.68
N SER A 69 1.37 11.22 -10.29
CA SER A 69 1.69 12.62 -9.97
C SER A 69 2.16 12.82 -8.53
N GLN A 70 2.12 11.77 -7.70
CA GLN A 70 2.28 11.85 -6.24
C GLN A 70 3.22 10.79 -5.65
N CYS A 71 3.51 9.70 -6.35
CA CYS A 71 4.48 8.72 -5.90
C CYS A 71 5.90 9.23 -6.14
N SER A 72 6.71 9.20 -5.09
CA SER A 72 8.16 9.07 -5.26
C SER A 72 8.45 7.76 -6.00
N ASP A 73 9.18 7.85 -7.11
CA ASP A 73 9.63 6.75 -7.97
C ASP A 73 10.64 5.79 -7.30
N MET A 74 10.64 5.72 -5.95
CA MET A 74 11.62 5.03 -5.13
C MET A 74 11.04 3.79 -4.47
N LEU A 75 10.69 2.82 -5.30
CA LEU A 75 10.41 1.47 -4.86
C LEU A 75 11.69 0.65 -5.02
N TYR A 76 12.11 -0.02 -3.96
CA TYR A 76 13.25 -0.93 -3.98
C TYR A 76 12.79 -2.34 -3.71
N SER A 77 13.38 -3.32 -4.39
CA SER A 77 13.24 -4.74 -4.10
C SER A 77 14.51 -5.29 -3.49
N MET A 78 14.34 -6.24 -2.56
CA MET A 78 15.40 -7.02 -1.93
C MET A 78 14.86 -8.43 -1.71
N LYS A 79 15.71 -9.45 -1.76
CA LYS A 79 15.37 -10.79 -1.27
C LYS A 79 15.37 -10.84 0.25
N THR A 80 14.62 -11.80 0.81
CA THR A 80 14.72 -12.10 2.24
C THR A 80 15.99 -12.87 2.57
N THR A 81 16.53 -12.65 3.77
CA THR A 81 17.64 -13.44 4.32
C THR A 81 17.24 -14.88 4.66
N ALA A 82 15.94 -15.17 4.74
CA ALA A 82 15.39 -16.47 5.11
C ALA A 82 15.42 -17.53 4.00
N GLY A 83 15.96 -17.23 2.81
CA GLY A 83 16.28 -18.23 1.78
C GLY A 83 15.07 -18.80 1.00
N HIS A 84 13.87 -18.29 1.22
CA HIS A 84 12.76 -18.42 0.29
C HIS A 84 12.95 -17.29 -0.73
N ASP A 85 12.74 -17.51 -2.04
CA ASP A 85 12.81 -16.47 -3.08
C ASP A 85 11.74 -15.36 -2.92
N SER A 86 11.30 -15.10 -1.70
CA SER A 86 10.39 -14.04 -1.30
C SER A 86 11.09 -12.68 -1.30
N TYR A 87 10.32 -11.69 -1.71
CA TYR A 87 10.75 -10.31 -1.80
C TYR A 87 10.30 -9.50 -0.59
N VAL A 88 11.16 -8.58 -0.17
CA VAL A 88 10.80 -7.42 0.64
C VAL A 88 10.97 -6.20 -0.24
N TYR A 89 9.92 -5.39 -0.32
CA TYR A 89 10.01 -4.09 -0.95
C TYR A 89 10.15 -3.01 0.10
N CYS A 90 10.81 -1.91 -0.26
CA CYS A 90 10.78 -0.67 0.51
C CYS A 90 10.30 0.47 -0.39
N VAL A 91 9.24 1.14 0.02
CA VAL A 91 8.76 2.36 -0.65
C VAL A 91 9.22 3.57 0.16
N VAL A 92 9.93 4.49 -0.49
CA VAL A 92 10.47 5.69 0.14
C VAL A 92 9.82 6.94 -0.43
N GLU A 93 9.10 7.67 0.43
CA GLU A 93 8.46 8.93 0.08
C GLU A 93 9.21 10.11 0.72
N HIS A 94 9.51 11.15 -0.06
CA HIS A 94 10.05 12.40 0.49
C HIS A 94 8.95 13.44 0.69
N GLN A 95 8.96 14.06 1.86
CA GLN A 95 8.06 15.17 2.17
C GLN A 95 8.79 16.32 2.85
N SER A 96 8.54 17.53 2.34
CA SER A 96 8.99 18.79 2.97
C SER A 96 7.86 19.56 3.66
N ARG A 97 6.61 19.09 3.55
CA ARG A 97 5.45 19.60 4.27
C ARG A 97 4.76 18.44 4.97
N PRO A 98 4.43 18.56 6.26
CA PRO A 98 3.78 17.48 6.96
C PRO A 98 2.33 17.34 6.48
N GLU A 99 1.88 16.11 6.30
CA GLU A 99 0.54 15.78 5.83
C GLU A 99 -0.15 14.83 6.83
N LYS A 100 -1.36 15.18 7.28
CA LYS A 100 -2.04 14.47 8.37
C LYS A 100 -2.32 12.99 8.06
N LEU A 101 -2.59 12.67 6.80
CA LEU A 101 -2.95 11.32 6.34
C LEU A 101 -1.78 10.59 5.65
N MET A 102 -0.54 10.99 5.95
CA MET A 102 0.63 10.40 5.30
C MET A 102 0.78 8.89 5.54
N ALA A 103 0.46 8.42 6.74
CA ALA A 103 0.48 6.99 7.02
C ALA A 103 -0.48 6.19 6.10
N PHE A 104 -1.68 6.72 5.84
CA PHE A 104 -2.62 6.13 4.89
C PHE A 104 -2.11 6.18 3.45
N ARG A 105 -1.50 7.29 3.04
CA ARG A 105 -0.90 7.42 1.71
C ARG A 105 0.20 6.38 1.46
N LEU A 106 1.11 6.22 2.41
CA LEU A 106 2.17 5.23 2.33
C LEU A 106 1.63 3.79 2.33
N LEU A 107 0.56 3.51 3.09
CA LEU A 107 -0.11 2.20 3.03
C LEU A 107 -0.70 1.95 1.63
N ARG A 108 -1.30 2.95 0.98
CA ARG A 108 -1.77 2.82 -0.41
C ARG A 108 -0.61 2.50 -1.37
N TYR A 109 0.56 3.10 -1.19
CA TYR A 109 1.73 2.77 -2.01
C TYR A 109 2.22 1.35 -1.77
N ALA A 110 2.21 0.89 -0.52
CA ALA A 110 2.53 -0.48 -0.18
C ALA A 110 1.57 -1.48 -0.87
N VAL A 111 0.26 -1.24 -0.81
CA VAL A 111 -0.75 -2.08 -1.47
C VAL A 111 -0.60 -2.06 -2.99
N ALA A 112 -0.29 -0.90 -3.60
CA ALA A 112 -0.02 -0.83 -5.04
C ALA A 112 1.22 -1.66 -5.45
N ALA A 113 2.29 -1.61 -4.65
CA ALA A 113 3.48 -2.44 -4.89
C ALA A 113 3.18 -3.94 -4.75
N MET A 114 2.37 -4.32 -3.75
CA MET A 114 1.86 -5.69 -3.57
C MET A 114 1.06 -6.17 -4.78
N GLN A 115 0.10 -5.37 -5.27
CA GLN A 115 -0.71 -5.71 -6.43
C GLN A 115 0.17 -5.97 -7.65
N ARG A 116 1.17 -5.12 -7.88
CA ARG A 116 2.05 -5.28 -9.03
C ARG A 116 2.99 -6.47 -8.93
N HIS A 117 3.42 -6.83 -7.73
CA HIS A 117 4.14 -8.08 -7.51
C HIS A 117 3.32 -9.28 -8.00
N LEU A 118 2.01 -9.31 -7.76
CA LEU A 118 1.12 -10.36 -8.28
C LEU A 118 0.98 -10.29 -9.81
N GLU A 119 0.88 -9.09 -10.39
CA GLU A 119 0.82 -8.90 -11.85
C GLU A 119 2.07 -9.39 -12.60
N GLN A 120 3.21 -9.51 -11.90
CA GLN A 120 4.44 -10.09 -12.44
C GLN A 120 4.43 -11.63 -12.48
N GLY A 121 3.32 -12.26 -12.07
CA GLY A 121 3.15 -13.72 -12.08
C GLY A 121 3.51 -14.39 -10.76
N ASN A 122 3.75 -13.64 -9.69
CA ASN A 122 3.92 -14.20 -8.36
C ASN A 122 2.55 -14.56 -7.75
N ASP A 123 2.52 -15.62 -6.95
CA ASP A 123 1.32 -16.19 -6.34
C ASP A 123 1.11 -15.80 -4.87
N THR A 124 2.10 -15.12 -4.28
CA THR A 124 2.10 -14.70 -2.88
C THR A 124 2.39 -13.21 -2.75
N LEU A 125 1.92 -12.60 -1.65
CA LEU A 125 2.18 -11.19 -1.38
C LEU A 125 3.58 -10.98 -0.80
N PRO A 126 4.29 -9.92 -1.22
CA PRO A 126 5.53 -9.54 -0.59
C PRO A 126 5.27 -8.66 0.63
N VAL A 127 6.24 -8.59 1.55
CA VAL A 127 6.23 -7.57 2.61
C VAL A 127 6.71 -6.25 2.01
N VAL A 128 5.96 -5.17 2.20
CA VAL A 128 6.36 -3.83 1.75
C VAL A 128 6.55 -2.91 2.95
N ILE A 129 7.75 -2.34 3.09
CA ILE A 129 8.12 -1.44 4.17
C ILE A 129 7.91 0.01 3.71
N PRO A 130 6.90 0.73 4.23
CA PRO A 130 6.74 2.15 3.98
C PRO A 130 7.76 2.96 4.79
N MET A 131 8.45 3.89 4.13
CA MET A 131 9.40 4.80 4.75
C MET A 131 9.12 6.23 4.33
N LEU A 132 9.02 7.12 5.32
CA LEU A 132 8.90 8.56 5.11
C LEU A 132 10.24 9.24 5.38
N PHE A 133 10.82 9.85 4.35
CA PHE A 133 11.91 10.80 4.51
C PHE A 133 11.32 12.21 4.65
N TYR A 134 11.31 12.73 5.88
CA TYR A 134 10.74 14.05 6.17
C TYR A 134 11.82 15.10 6.36
N GLN A 135 11.73 16.17 5.57
CA GLN A 135 12.59 17.35 5.62
C GLN A 135 11.73 18.62 5.58
N GLY A 136 10.93 18.87 6.62
CA GLY A 136 10.07 20.04 6.67
C GLY A 136 10.47 21.07 7.74
N LYS A 137 9.83 22.24 7.68
CA LYS A 137 10.03 23.33 8.65
C LYS A 137 9.43 23.03 10.02
N THR A 138 8.39 22.20 10.08
CA THR A 138 7.76 21.78 11.33
C THR A 138 8.55 20.60 11.88
N SER A 139 9.22 20.78 13.01
CA SER A 139 10.00 19.71 13.64
C SER A 139 9.69 19.64 15.13
N PRO A 140 9.47 18.43 15.70
CA PRO A 140 9.44 17.12 15.02
C PRO A 140 8.24 16.96 14.07
N TYR A 141 8.24 15.88 13.26
CA TYR A 141 7.09 15.56 12.41
C TYR A 141 5.82 15.44 13.26
N PRO A 142 4.73 16.18 12.94
CA PRO A 142 3.63 16.38 13.88
C PRO A 142 2.49 15.34 13.80
N TYR A 143 2.55 14.39 12.85
CA TYR A 143 1.46 13.44 12.62
C TYR A 143 1.89 11.99 12.84
N SER A 144 0.92 11.12 13.13
CA SER A 144 1.21 9.69 13.34
C SER A 144 1.70 9.02 12.05
N THR A 145 2.61 8.06 12.22
CA THR A 145 3.08 7.15 11.18
C THR A 145 2.32 5.82 11.18
N HIS A 146 1.37 5.62 12.09
CA HIS A 146 0.49 4.45 12.12
C HIS A 146 -0.81 4.73 11.37
N CYS A 147 -1.13 3.89 10.37
CA CYS A 147 -2.33 4.10 9.55
C CYS A 147 -3.63 4.03 10.35
N LEU A 148 -3.69 3.23 11.41
CA LEU A 148 -4.89 3.11 12.26
C LEU A 148 -5.22 4.42 13.00
N ASP A 149 -4.23 5.27 13.25
CA ASP A 149 -4.44 6.57 13.90
C ASP A 149 -5.06 7.61 12.95
N CYS A 150 -5.19 7.28 11.66
CA CYS A 150 -5.86 8.14 10.68
C CYS A 150 -7.40 8.07 10.79
N PHE A 151 -7.94 7.05 11.48
CA PHE A 151 -9.37 6.89 11.66
C PHE A 151 -9.89 7.76 12.81
N ALA A 152 -11.17 8.13 12.75
CA ALA A 152 -11.82 8.85 13.85
C ALA A 152 -11.91 7.99 15.14
N ASP A 153 -12.04 6.67 14.98
CA ASP A 153 -12.02 5.68 16.05
C ASP A 153 -10.97 4.60 15.71
N PRO A 154 -9.75 4.69 16.25
CA PRO A 154 -8.68 3.72 16.00
C PRO A 154 -8.96 2.32 16.53
N GLU A 155 -9.72 2.17 17.62
CA GLU A 155 -10.04 0.86 18.21
C GLU A 155 -11.07 0.12 17.36
N LEU A 156 -12.09 0.83 16.85
CA LEU A 156 -13.00 0.28 15.85
C LEU A 156 -12.24 -0.15 14.59
N ALA A 157 -11.35 0.71 14.08
CA ALA A 157 -10.53 0.38 12.90
C ALA A 157 -9.69 -0.88 13.12
N LYS A 158 -9.08 -1.03 14.30
CA LYS A 158 -8.33 -2.24 14.67
C LYS A 158 -9.21 -3.48 14.72
N SER A 159 -10.43 -3.39 15.25
CA SER A 159 -11.37 -4.53 15.30
C SER A 159 -11.83 -5.02 13.91
N VAL A 160 -11.73 -4.16 12.89
CA VAL A 160 -12.11 -4.49 11.51
C VAL A 160 -10.89 -4.92 10.69
N TYR A 161 -9.83 -4.12 10.66
CA TYR A 161 -8.72 -4.30 9.72
C TYR A 161 -7.61 -5.22 10.22
N MET A 162 -7.58 -5.55 11.51
CA MET A 162 -6.60 -6.47 12.10
C MET A 162 -7.22 -7.83 12.46
N GLN A 163 -8.42 -8.12 11.96
CA GLN A 163 -9.13 -9.39 12.13
C GLN A 163 -9.38 -10.03 10.78
N ALA A 164 -9.70 -11.33 10.78
CA ALA A 164 -10.23 -11.98 9.59
C ALA A 164 -11.52 -11.26 9.13
N PHE A 165 -11.68 -11.10 7.82
CA PHE A 165 -12.92 -10.55 7.29
C PHE A 165 -14.09 -11.52 7.57
N PRO A 166 -15.33 -11.01 7.75
CA PRO A 166 -16.49 -11.88 7.89
C PRO A 166 -16.77 -12.61 6.58
N LEU A 167 -16.65 -13.95 6.60
CA LEU A 167 -17.00 -14.81 5.46
C LEU A 167 -18.42 -15.35 5.64
N VAL A 168 -19.29 -15.10 4.65
CA VAL A 168 -20.61 -15.74 4.56
C VAL A 168 -20.51 -16.84 3.51
N ASP A 169 -20.24 -18.07 3.95
CA ASP A 169 -20.17 -19.25 3.09
C ASP A 169 -21.49 -20.00 3.07
N VAL A 170 -22.41 -19.56 2.19
CA VAL A 170 -23.74 -20.17 2.01
C VAL A 170 -23.68 -21.65 1.59
N THR A 171 -22.54 -22.14 1.08
CA THR A 171 -22.40 -23.55 0.70
C THR A 171 -22.34 -24.46 1.92
N SER A 172 -21.90 -23.92 3.06
CA SER A 172 -21.79 -24.62 4.34
C SER A 172 -23.06 -24.57 5.20
N ILE A 173 -23.97 -23.62 4.94
CA ILE A 173 -25.17 -23.38 5.74
C ILE A 173 -26.30 -24.33 5.28
N PRO A 174 -26.95 -25.11 6.16
CA PRO A 174 -28.10 -25.95 5.80
C PRO A 174 -29.28 -25.15 5.21
N ASP A 175 -30.01 -25.72 4.26
CA ASP A 175 -31.15 -25.03 3.62
C ASP A 175 -32.24 -24.69 4.64
N GLU A 176 -32.44 -25.56 5.64
CA GLU A 176 -33.39 -25.36 6.74
C GLU A 176 -32.99 -24.19 7.65
N GLU A 177 -31.71 -23.86 7.73
CA GLU A 177 -31.23 -22.68 8.43
C GLU A 177 -31.42 -21.44 7.54
N ILE A 178 -31.07 -21.52 6.25
CA ILE A 178 -31.21 -20.42 5.29
C ILE A 178 -32.66 -19.93 5.20
N VAL A 179 -33.67 -20.81 5.20
CA VAL A 179 -35.08 -20.39 5.17
C VAL A 179 -35.49 -19.49 6.35
N THR A 180 -34.72 -19.49 7.45
CA THR A 180 -34.96 -18.62 8.59
C THR A 180 -34.37 -17.21 8.43
N HIS A 181 -33.52 -16.98 7.42
CA HIS A 181 -32.81 -15.72 7.18
C HIS A 181 -33.70 -14.59 6.59
N ARG A 182 -35.02 -14.67 6.79
CA ARG A 182 -35.99 -13.62 6.44
C ARG A 182 -35.87 -13.23 4.96
N HIS A 183 -35.70 -11.95 4.66
CA HIS A 183 -35.71 -11.42 3.29
C HIS A 183 -34.51 -11.86 2.43
N VAL A 184 -33.41 -12.37 3.01
CA VAL A 184 -32.25 -12.81 2.24
C VAL A 184 -32.27 -14.30 1.89
N ALA A 185 -33.16 -15.09 2.53
CA ALA A 185 -33.24 -16.54 2.36
C ALA A 185 -33.37 -16.98 0.88
N LEU A 186 -34.24 -16.30 0.11
CA LEU A 186 -34.42 -16.62 -1.31
C LEU A 186 -33.15 -16.39 -2.11
N MET A 187 -32.45 -15.27 -1.87
CA MET A 187 -31.18 -14.97 -2.53
C MET A 187 -30.14 -16.04 -2.20
N GLU A 188 -30.03 -16.42 -0.92
CA GLU A 188 -29.04 -17.40 -0.47
C GLU A 188 -29.32 -18.80 -1.03
N LEU A 189 -30.58 -19.27 -1.02
CA LEU A 189 -30.96 -20.55 -1.63
C LEU A 189 -30.70 -20.56 -3.14
N VAL A 190 -31.08 -19.49 -3.86
CA VAL A 190 -30.84 -19.38 -5.30
C VAL A 190 -29.34 -19.41 -5.59
N MET A 191 -28.55 -18.60 -4.89
CA MET A 191 -27.09 -18.53 -5.11
C MET A 191 -26.39 -19.84 -4.73
N LYS A 192 -26.85 -20.53 -3.69
CA LYS A 192 -26.30 -21.82 -3.26
C LYS A 192 -26.49 -22.90 -4.34
N HIS A 193 -27.65 -22.92 -4.99
CA HIS A 193 -28.03 -24.00 -5.93
C HIS A 193 -27.87 -23.63 -7.42
N ILE A 194 -27.41 -22.41 -7.75
CA ILE A 194 -27.35 -21.93 -9.14
C ILE A 194 -26.54 -22.87 -10.06
N ARG A 195 -25.40 -23.38 -9.59
CA ARG A 195 -24.53 -24.28 -10.37
C ARG A 195 -25.12 -25.69 -10.53
N THR A 196 -25.89 -26.17 -9.55
CA THR A 196 -26.57 -27.47 -9.62
C THR A 196 -27.65 -27.45 -10.70
N ARG A 197 -28.38 -26.33 -10.79
CA ARG A 197 -29.38 -26.11 -11.83
C ARG A 197 -28.74 -26.07 -13.21
N ASP A 198 -27.66 -25.30 -13.39
CA ASP A 198 -26.96 -25.20 -14.68
C ASP A 198 -26.48 -26.57 -15.17
N MET A 199 -25.96 -27.42 -14.28
CA MET A 199 -25.56 -28.79 -14.63
C MET A 199 -26.73 -29.70 -15.02
N LEU A 200 -27.88 -29.55 -14.36
CA LEU A 200 -29.09 -30.32 -14.70
C LEU A 200 -29.64 -29.91 -16.08
N GLU A 201 -29.61 -28.62 -16.41
CA GLU A 201 -30.03 -28.11 -17.72
C GLU A 201 -29.11 -28.60 -18.86
N LEU A 202 -27.79 -28.62 -18.65
CA LEU A 202 -26.81 -29.16 -19.63
C LEU A 202 -26.91 -30.68 -19.84
N SER A 203 -27.41 -31.43 -18.84
CA SER A 203 -27.59 -32.89 -18.94
C SER A 203 -28.84 -33.32 -19.72
N GLN A 204 -29.69 -32.36 -20.12
CA GLN A 204 -30.92 -32.59 -20.87
C GLN A 204 -30.79 -32.26 -22.37
N GLU A 205 -29.60 -31.86 -22.84
CA GLU A 205 -29.22 -31.73 -24.25
C GLU A 205 -28.50 -32.99 -24.78
#